data_AF-A0A2U0AC22-F1
#
_entry.id   AF-A0A2U0AC22-F1
#
_cell.length_a   1.000
_cell.length_b   1.000
_cell.length_c   1.000
_cell.angle_alpha   90.00
_cell.angle_beta   90.00
_cell.angle_gamma   90.00
#
_symmetry.space_group_name_H-M   'P 1'
#
loop_
_entity.id
_entity.type
_entity.pdbx_description
1 polymer ?
#
loop_
_entity_poly.entity_id
_entity_poly.type
_entity_poly.pdbx_seq_one_letter_code
_entity_poly.pdbx_strand_id
1 'polypeptide(L)'
;MSTLPHISLIREQVSLALAEDLGSGDLTAELLDEHVIATAHIVCRDNAVVCGIAWVDEVFHRMDERIEIEWQVEDGELVAPGTVLCELHGNNRSLLSGERTALNYLQTLSATATLTRRYVEAVKGTGVTILDTRKTIPGLRMQQKYAVVCGGGQNHRMGLYDAILLKENHVQIAGSIGAALTRANRIAPDG
;
A
#
# COMPACT_ATOMS: atom_id res chain seq x y z
N MET A 1 -2.71 2.48 -15.64
CA MET A 1 -2.30 1.44 -14.66
C MET A 1 -1.52 2.15 -13.58
N SER A 2 -1.92 2.04 -12.31
CA SER A 2 -1.07 2.60 -11.25
C SER A 2 0.11 1.68 -11.08
N THR A 3 1.26 2.17 -11.51
CA THR A 3 2.55 1.59 -11.19
C THR A 3 2.80 1.72 -9.69
N LEU A 4 3.74 0.92 -9.18
CA LEU A 4 4.31 1.12 -7.84
C LEU A 4 4.61 2.62 -7.64
N PRO A 5 4.27 3.21 -6.47
CA PRO A 5 4.58 4.61 -6.21
C PRO A 5 6.08 4.89 -6.33
N HIS A 6 6.42 6.13 -6.67
CA HIS A 6 7.82 6.53 -6.78
C HIS A 6 8.55 6.31 -5.45
N ILE A 7 9.80 5.82 -5.51
CA ILE A 7 10.57 5.41 -4.33
C ILE A 7 10.72 6.53 -3.28
N SER A 8 10.77 7.80 -3.71
CA SER A 8 10.85 8.94 -2.79
C SER A 8 9.64 9.01 -1.85
N LEU A 9 8.44 8.66 -2.32
CA LEU A 9 7.24 8.66 -1.51
C LEU A 9 7.26 7.50 -0.51
N ILE A 10 7.73 6.31 -0.94
CA ILE A 10 7.87 5.14 -0.06
C ILE A 10 8.83 5.46 1.08
N ARG A 11 9.99 6.05 0.75
CA ARG A 11 10.99 6.53 1.71
C ARG A 11 10.44 7.50 2.74
N GLU A 12 9.69 8.51 2.30
CA GLU A 12 9.08 9.49 3.19
C GLU A 12 8.09 8.83 4.15
N GLN A 13 7.25 7.93 3.64
CA GLN A 13 6.24 7.24 4.43
C GLN A 13 6.87 6.31 5.47
N VAL A 14 7.83 5.49 5.04
CA VAL A 14 8.57 4.59 5.92
C VAL A 14 9.33 5.38 6.96
N SER A 15 9.95 6.50 6.61
CA SER A 15 10.64 7.36 7.58
C SER A 15 9.69 7.91 8.65
N LEU A 16 8.47 8.29 8.28
CA LEU A 16 7.48 8.77 9.25
C LEU A 16 7.01 7.64 10.17
N ALA A 17 6.73 6.45 9.61
CA ALA A 17 6.29 5.30 10.38
C ALA A 17 7.37 4.79 11.34
N LEU A 18 8.63 4.72 10.90
CA LEU A 18 9.75 4.37 11.77
C LEU A 18 10.00 5.41 12.87
N ALA A 19 9.84 6.70 12.56
CA ALA A 19 9.97 7.75 13.57
C ALA A 19 8.87 7.67 14.64
N GLU A 20 7.66 7.28 14.26
CA GLU A 20 6.54 7.03 15.18
C GLU A 20 6.86 5.86 16.13
N ASP A 21 7.39 4.76 15.61
CA ASP A 21 7.57 3.50 16.35
C ASP A 21 8.86 3.49 17.19
N LEU A 22 9.96 4.02 16.65
CA LEU A 22 11.27 3.97 17.32
C LEU A 22 11.49 5.11 18.30
N GLY A 23 10.97 6.31 18.06
CA GLY A 23 11.24 7.48 18.89
C GLY A 23 12.75 7.70 19.13
N SER A 24 13.21 7.48 20.37
CA SER A 24 14.63 7.58 20.75
C SER A 24 15.42 6.27 20.61
N GLY A 25 14.78 5.15 20.32
CA GLY A 25 15.37 3.81 20.22
C GLY A 25 14.46 2.71 20.75
N ASP A 26 14.82 1.45 20.50
CA ASP A 26 14.11 0.27 20.98
C ASP A 26 14.77 -0.28 22.25
N LEU A 27 14.22 0.12 23.40
CA LEU A 27 14.71 -0.28 24.72
C LEU A 27 14.69 -1.81 24.94
N THR A 28 13.80 -2.53 24.25
CA THR A 28 13.70 -3.98 24.42
C THR A 28 14.76 -4.69 23.58
N ALA A 29 14.99 -4.22 22.35
CA ALA A 29 16.06 -4.73 21.50
C ALA A 29 17.46 -4.46 22.10
N GLU A 30 17.65 -3.38 22.84
CA GLU A 30 18.91 -3.08 23.57
C GLU A 30 19.32 -4.16 24.57
N LEU A 31 18.39 -5.00 25.04
CA LEU A 31 18.69 -6.12 25.94
C LEU A 31 19.40 -7.29 25.22
N LEU A 32 19.36 -7.32 23.90
CA LEU A 32 19.93 -8.39 23.08
C LEU A 32 21.38 -8.08 22.70
N ASP A 33 22.21 -9.08 22.40
CA ASP A 33 23.58 -8.84 21.89
C ASP A 33 23.53 -8.17 20.51
N GLU A 34 24.28 -7.08 20.33
CA GLU A 34 24.34 -6.29 19.08
C GLU A 34 25.10 -6.99 17.94
N HIS A 35 25.81 -8.09 18.20
CA HIS A 35 26.58 -8.83 17.21
C HIS A 35 25.87 -10.09 16.70
N VAL A 36 24.68 -10.39 17.22
CA VAL A 36 23.94 -11.58 16.83
C VAL A 36 23.25 -11.36 15.48
N ILE A 37 23.57 -12.22 14.53
CA ILE A 37 22.87 -12.35 13.26
C ILE A 37 21.79 -13.42 13.41
N ALA A 38 20.60 -13.13 12.89
CA ALA A 38 19.46 -14.03 12.92
C ALA A 38 18.83 -14.16 11.52
N THR A 39 18.10 -15.26 11.36
CA THR A 39 17.20 -15.47 10.22
C THR A 39 15.77 -15.44 10.73
N ALA A 40 14.89 -14.70 10.04
CA ALA A 40 13.47 -14.58 10.34
C ALA A 40 12.63 -14.84 9.08
N HIS A 41 11.39 -15.29 9.27
CA HIS A 41 10.45 -15.54 8.18
C HIS A 41 9.17 -14.73 8.38
N ILE A 42 8.71 -14.05 7.33
CA ILE A 42 7.35 -13.52 7.30
C ILE A 42 6.43 -14.62 6.77
N VAL A 43 5.49 -15.07 7.60
CA VAL A 43 4.54 -16.14 7.27
C VAL A 43 3.13 -15.59 7.20
N CYS A 44 2.44 -15.81 6.09
CA CYS A 44 1.03 -15.46 5.96
C CYS A 44 0.17 -16.47 6.72
N ARG A 45 -0.78 -16.00 7.52
CA ARG A 45 -1.67 -16.87 8.33
C ARG A 45 -3.07 -17.02 7.75
N ASP A 46 -3.37 -16.31 6.67
CA ASP A 46 -4.68 -16.27 6.03
C ASP A 46 -4.55 -16.48 4.52
N ASN A 47 -5.67 -16.70 3.83
CA ASN A 47 -5.68 -16.55 2.38
C ASN A 47 -5.61 -15.06 2.04
N ALA A 48 -4.57 -14.65 1.32
CA ALA A 48 -4.32 -13.24 1.06
C ALA A 48 -3.75 -13.01 -0.34
N VAL A 49 -4.09 -11.86 -0.92
CA VAL A 49 -3.32 -11.30 -2.03
C VAL A 49 -2.20 -10.46 -1.41
N VAL A 50 -0.95 -10.83 -1.68
CA VAL A 50 0.23 -10.13 -1.16
C VAL A 50 0.31 -8.75 -1.80
N CYS A 51 0.51 -7.73 -0.97
CA CYS A 51 0.79 -6.38 -1.44
C CYS A 51 1.58 -5.62 -0.38
N GLY A 52 2.66 -4.97 -0.79
CA GLY A 52 3.43 -4.07 0.06
C GLY A 52 4.92 -4.37 0.15
N ILE A 53 5.45 -5.24 -0.72
CA ILE A 53 6.86 -5.67 -0.71
C ILE A 53 7.82 -4.48 -0.62
N ALA A 54 7.64 -3.46 -1.47
CA ALA A 54 8.54 -2.31 -1.51
C ALA A 54 8.59 -1.48 -0.20
N TRP A 55 7.52 -1.50 0.60
CA TRP A 55 7.52 -0.84 1.92
C TRP A 55 8.27 -1.67 2.96
N VAL A 56 8.16 -2.99 2.90
CA VAL A 56 8.93 -3.90 3.76
C VAL A 56 10.42 -3.79 3.45
N ASP A 57 10.79 -3.79 2.17
CA ASP A 57 12.17 -3.62 1.73
C ASP A 57 12.77 -2.31 2.25
N GLU A 58 12.04 -1.20 2.08
CA GLU A 58 12.51 0.10 2.54
C GLU A 58 12.57 0.18 4.07
N VAL A 59 11.66 -0.45 4.81
CA VAL A 59 11.74 -0.51 6.29
C VAL A 59 13.06 -1.14 6.71
N PHE A 60 13.37 -2.35 6.24
CA PHE A 60 14.56 -3.06 6.68
C PHE A 60 15.85 -2.45 6.13
N HIS A 61 15.83 -1.89 4.91
CA HIS A 61 16.96 -1.12 4.39
C HIS A 61 17.31 0.08 5.28
N ARG A 62 16.29 0.77 5.85
CA ARG A 62 16.49 1.90 6.76
C ARG A 62 16.93 1.46 8.16
N MET A 63 16.56 0.26 8.59
CA MET A 63 17.02 -0.32 9.86
C MET A 63 18.49 -0.71 9.80
N ASP A 64 18.89 -1.44 8.76
CA ASP A 64 20.27 -1.85 8.51
C ASP A 64 20.42 -2.25 7.04
N GLU A 65 21.23 -1.53 6.28
CA GLU A 65 21.46 -1.78 4.85
C GLU A 65 22.06 -3.17 4.56
N ARG A 66 22.57 -3.87 5.59
CA ARG A 66 23.12 -5.23 5.49
C ARG A 66 22.06 -6.32 5.66
N ILE A 67 20.81 -5.98 5.98
CA ILE A 67 19.73 -6.97 6.02
C ILE A 67 19.45 -7.44 4.59
N GLU A 68 19.53 -8.74 4.39
CA GLU A 68 19.16 -9.41 3.15
C GLU A 68 17.71 -9.88 3.24
N ILE A 69 16.93 -9.68 2.19
CA ILE A 69 15.53 -10.10 2.10
C ILE A 69 15.37 -10.93 0.84
N GLU A 70 14.91 -12.17 1.01
CA GLU A 70 14.62 -13.09 -0.09
C GLU A 70 13.11 -13.33 -0.18
N TRP A 71 12.45 -12.67 -1.13
CA TRP A 71 11.03 -12.85 -1.41
C TRP A 71 10.77 -14.13 -2.22
N GLN A 72 9.75 -14.88 -1.80
CA GLN A 72 9.26 -16.09 -2.45
C GLN A 72 7.94 -15.86 -3.21
N VAL A 73 7.46 -14.61 -3.20
CA VAL A 73 6.16 -14.17 -3.74
C VAL A 73 6.29 -12.79 -4.37
N GLU A 74 5.34 -12.44 -5.22
CA GLU A 74 5.24 -11.10 -5.81
C GLU A 74 3.98 -10.34 -5.37
N ASP A 75 4.02 -9.01 -5.43
CA ASP A 75 2.83 -8.18 -5.19
C ASP A 75 1.73 -8.53 -6.20
N GLY A 76 0.52 -8.84 -5.72
CA GLY A 76 -0.64 -9.28 -6.50
C GLY A 76 -0.84 -10.80 -6.52
N GLU A 77 0.12 -11.57 -6.00
CA GLU A 77 0.01 -13.02 -5.87
C GLU A 77 -0.96 -13.44 -4.77
N LEU A 78 -1.78 -14.47 -5.04
CA LEU A 78 -2.68 -15.06 -4.05
C LEU A 78 -1.96 -16.22 -3.33
N VAL A 79 -1.85 -16.12 -2.01
CA VAL A 79 -1.18 -17.10 -1.16
C VAL A 79 -2.16 -17.76 -0.18
N ALA A 80 -1.79 -18.95 0.30
CA ALA A 80 -2.54 -19.71 1.29
C ALA A 80 -1.97 -19.49 2.72
N PRO A 81 -2.74 -19.80 3.77
CA PRO A 81 -2.22 -19.86 5.13
C PRO A 81 -1.00 -20.79 5.23
N GLY A 82 0.02 -20.35 5.96
CA GLY A 82 1.27 -21.07 6.15
C GLY A 82 2.33 -20.78 5.09
N THR A 83 2.02 -20.02 4.04
CA THR A 83 3.02 -19.60 3.04
C THR A 83 4.05 -18.68 3.67
N VAL A 84 5.33 -19.04 3.52
CA VAL A 84 6.47 -18.15 3.79
C VAL A 84 6.55 -17.14 2.65
N LEU A 85 6.40 -15.85 2.97
CA LEU A 85 6.44 -14.76 1.99
C LEU A 85 7.87 -14.33 1.69
N CYS A 86 8.67 -14.19 2.74
CA CYS A 86 10.10 -13.92 2.61
C CYS A 86 10.89 -14.45 3.80
N GLU A 87 12.18 -14.65 3.54
CA GLU A 87 13.22 -14.84 4.54
C GLU A 87 14.01 -13.53 4.71
N LEU A 88 14.32 -13.16 5.94
CA LEU A 88 15.17 -12.02 6.28
C LEU A 88 16.40 -12.52 7.03
N HIS A 89 17.57 -12.03 6.65
CA HIS A 89 18.83 -12.36 7.30
C HIS A 89 19.59 -11.10 7.68
N GLY A 90 19.97 -10.95 8.96
CA GLY A 90 20.70 -9.78 9.42
C GLY A 90 20.73 -9.62 10.93
N ASN A 91 21.08 -8.41 11.39
CA ASN A 91 21.20 -8.11 12.82
C ASN A 91 19.86 -8.31 13.55
N ASN A 92 19.88 -9.06 14.66
CA ASN A 92 18.66 -9.40 15.40
C ASN A 92 17.91 -8.17 15.95
N ARG A 93 18.61 -7.14 16.44
CA ARG A 93 18.01 -5.91 16.96
C ARG A 93 17.31 -5.17 15.82
N SER A 94 18.00 -4.97 14.70
CA SER A 94 17.44 -4.32 13.52
C SER A 94 16.23 -5.05 12.95
N LEU A 95 16.27 -6.39 12.92
CA LEU A 95 15.14 -7.22 12.48
C LEU A 95 13.91 -7.04 13.39
N LEU A 96 14.10 -7.08 14.72
CA LEU A 96 13.00 -6.94 15.67
C LEU A 96 12.41 -5.53 15.69
N SER A 97 13.27 -4.51 15.68
CA SER A 97 12.82 -3.11 15.73
C SER A 97 12.12 -2.67 14.43
N GLY A 98 12.43 -3.28 13.28
CA GLY A 98 11.72 -3.04 12.01
C GLY A 98 10.42 -3.83 11.85
N GLU A 99 10.21 -4.90 12.62
CA GLU A 99 9.15 -5.89 12.41
C GLU A 99 7.77 -5.24 12.36
N ARG A 100 7.41 -4.46 13.38
CA ARG A 100 6.05 -3.96 13.53
C ARG A 100 5.68 -3.01 12.40
N THR A 101 6.57 -2.09 12.05
CA THR A 101 6.36 -1.15 10.94
C THR A 101 6.25 -1.89 9.60
N ALA A 102 7.13 -2.86 9.32
CA ALA A 102 7.07 -3.66 8.10
C ALA A 102 5.75 -4.45 7.99
N LEU A 103 5.37 -5.17 9.05
CA LEU A 103 4.14 -5.97 9.06
C LEU A 103 2.89 -5.10 8.95
N ASN A 104 2.86 -3.92 9.56
CA ASN A 104 1.73 -3.00 9.46
C ASN A 104 1.48 -2.56 8.01
N TYR A 105 2.53 -2.26 7.24
CA TYR A 105 2.39 -1.96 5.81
C TYR A 105 1.89 -3.18 5.04
N LEU A 106 2.58 -4.31 5.16
CA LEU A 106 2.26 -5.53 4.41
C LEU A 106 0.82 -5.99 4.68
N GLN A 107 0.40 -6.02 5.94
CA GLN A 107 -0.95 -6.43 6.34
C GLN A 107 -2.02 -5.46 5.82
N THR A 108 -1.82 -4.14 6.00
CA THR A 108 -2.81 -3.13 5.59
C THR A 108 -3.05 -3.15 4.07
N LEU A 109 -1.96 -3.24 3.31
CA LEU A 109 -2.01 -3.23 1.85
C LEU A 109 -2.50 -4.57 1.31
N SER A 110 -2.01 -5.70 1.83
CA SER A 110 -2.51 -7.04 1.47
C SER A 110 -4.00 -7.19 1.79
N ALA A 111 -4.50 -6.64 2.90
CA ALA A 111 -5.92 -6.66 3.21
C ALA A 111 -6.76 -5.89 2.17
N THR A 112 -6.28 -4.74 1.71
CA THR A 112 -6.92 -3.96 0.65
C THR A 112 -6.95 -4.75 -0.66
N ALA A 113 -5.81 -5.32 -1.08
CA ALA A 113 -5.69 -6.12 -2.30
C ALA A 113 -6.58 -7.37 -2.26
N THR A 114 -6.59 -8.08 -1.12
CA THR A 114 -7.41 -9.27 -0.89
C THR A 114 -8.90 -8.95 -1.00
N LEU A 115 -9.35 -7.87 -0.37
CA LEU A 115 -10.75 -7.46 -0.45
C LEU A 115 -11.12 -7.03 -1.87
N THR A 116 -10.26 -6.31 -2.58
CA THR A 116 -10.47 -5.96 -3.99
C THR A 116 -10.61 -7.22 -4.84
N ARG A 117 -9.72 -8.20 -4.70
CA ARG A 117 -9.77 -9.47 -5.44
C ARG A 117 -11.11 -10.18 -5.26
N ARG A 118 -11.63 -10.20 -4.04
CA ARG A 118 -12.96 -10.77 -3.75
C ARG A 118 -14.07 -10.11 -4.59
N TYR A 119 -14.06 -8.79 -4.74
CA TYR A 119 -15.04 -8.10 -5.58
C TYR A 119 -14.82 -8.32 -7.08
N VAL A 120 -13.55 -8.35 -7.51
CA VAL A 120 -13.19 -8.64 -8.91
C VAL A 120 -13.68 -10.03 -9.33
N GLU A 121 -13.44 -11.05 -8.50
CA GLU A 121 -13.94 -12.40 -8.78
C GLU A 121 -15.48 -12.46 -8.75
N ALA A 122 -16.13 -11.70 -7.86
CA ALA A 122 -17.59 -11.67 -7.77
C ALA A 122 -18.28 -11.13 -9.04
N VAL A 123 -17.59 -10.31 -9.84
CA VAL A 123 -18.13 -9.74 -11.09
C VAL A 123 -17.52 -10.36 -12.35
N LYS A 124 -16.77 -11.46 -12.21
CA LYS A 124 -16.10 -12.14 -13.33
C LYS A 124 -17.10 -12.57 -14.40
N GLY A 125 -16.77 -12.30 -15.66
CA GLY A 125 -17.61 -12.63 -16.82
C GLY A 125 -18.74 -11.62 -17.10
N THR A 126 -18.93 -10.59 -16.27
CA THR A 126 -19.99 -9.59 -16.48
C THR A 126 -19.54 -8.39 -17.34
N GLY A 127 -18.24 -8.21 -17.55
CA GLY A 127 -17.67 -7.01 -18.17
C GLY A 127 -17.56 -5.79 -17.24
N VAL A 128 -17.97 -5.92 -15.97
CA VAL A 128 -17.84 -4.86 -14.96
C VAL A 128 -16.41 -4.77 -14.42
N THR A 129 -15.92 -3.55 -14.25
CA THR A 129 -14.63 -3.25 -13.61
C THR A 129 -14.85 -2.68 -12.22
N ILE A 130 -14.11 -3.19 -11.23
CA ILE A 130 -14.09 -2.64 -9.88
C ILE A 130 -13.18 -1.41 -9.82
N LEU A 131 -13.73 -0.28 -9.36
CA LEU A 131 -13.01 0.98 -9.19
C LEU A 131 -12.90 1.38 -7.72
N ASP A 132 -11.76 1.98 -7.37
CA ASP A 132 -11.56 2.61 -6.07
C ASP A 132 -12.23 4.00 -5.96
N THR A 133 -11.98 4.69 -4.84
CA THR A 133 -12.42 6.08 -4.63
C THR A 133 -11.34 6.92 -3.95
N ARG A 134 -11.69 8.17 -3.59
CA ARG A 134 -10.87 9.04 -2.73
C ARG A 134 -11.14 8.86 -1.22
N LYS A 135 -12.01 7.92 -0.84
CA LYS A 135 -12.26 7.55 0.56
C LYS A 135 -11.16 6.62 1.05
N THR A 136 -9.96 7.17 1.14
CA THR A 136 -8.74 6.47 1.55
C THR A 136 -8.33 6.91 2.95
N ILE A 137 -7.55 6.09 3.63
CA ILE A 137 -6.87 6.49 4.87
C ILE A 137 -5.98 7.71 4.56
N PRO A 138 -6.04 8.78 5.38
CA PRO A 138 -5.17 9.94 5.20
C PRO A 138 -3.69 9.52 5.19
N GLY A 139 -2.90 10.08 4.25
CA GLY A 139 -1.49 9.71 4.07
C GLY A 139 -1.22 8.40 3.30
N LEU A 140 -2.20 7.50 3.17
CA LEU A 140 -2.03 6.19 2.53
C LEU A 140 -2.69 6.05 1.15
N ARG A 141 -3.13 7.16 0.53
CA ARG A 141 -3.90 7.11 -0.71
C ARG A 141 -3.19 6.36 -1.83
N MET A 142 -1.92 6.66 -2.08
CA MET A 142 -1.18 6.05 -3.20
C MET A 142 -1.00 4.55 -2.98
N GLN A 143 -0.76 4.14 -1.73
CA GLN A 143 -0.52 2.76 -1.34
C GLN A 143 -1.81 1.94 -1.41
N GLN A 144 -2.93 2.48 -0.90
CA GLN A 144 -4.22 1.79 -1.02
C GLN A 144 -4.68 1.68 -2.48
N LYS A 145 -4.40 2.70 -3.31
CA LYS A 145 -4.68 2.66 -4.74
C LYS A 145 -3.77 1.69 -5.50
N TYR A 146 -2.51 1.54 -5.08
CA TYR A 146 -1.63 0.49 -5.60
C TYR A 146 -2.16 -0.91 -5.21
N ALA A 147 -2.56 -1.10 -3.95
CA ALA A 147 -3.13 -2.35 -3.47
C ALA A 147 -4.42 -2.76 -4.21
N VAL A 148 -5.28 -1.79 -4.58
CA VAL A 148 -6.45 -2.06 -5.44
C VAL A 148 -6.02 -2.66 -6.78
N VAL A 149 -4.95 -2.13 -7.40
CA VAL A 149 -4.42 -2.67 -8.66
C VAL A 149 -3.84 -4.07 -8.46
N CYS A 150 -3.08 -4.33 -7.39
CA CYS A 150 -2.59 -5.67 -7.05
C CYS A 150 -3.75 -6.67 -6.85
N GLY A 151 -4.88 -6.22 -6.30
CA GLY A 151 -6.12 -7.00 -6.18
C GLY A 151 -6.87 -7.22 -7.51
N GLY A 152 -6.42 -6.63 -8.62
CA GLY A 152 -7.07 -6.73 -9.93
C GLY A 152 -8.14 -5.67 -10.21
N GLY A 153 -8.30 -4.69 -9.33
CA GLY A 153 -9.15 -3.52 -9.56
C GLY A 153 -8.47 -2.48 -10.44
N GLN A 154 -9.18 -1.39 -10.72
CA GLN A 154 -8.61 -0.23 -11.41
C GLN A 154 -8.83 1.05 -10.60
N ASN A 155 -7.96 2.02 -10.85
CA ASN A 155 -8.04 3.28 -10.14
C ASN A 155 -8.99 4.22 -10.87
N HIS A 156 -9.93 4.78 -10.12
CA HIS A 156 -10.57 6.03 -10.51
C HIS A 156 -9.55 7.17 -10.31
N ARG A 157 -9.99 8.43 -10.39
CA ARG A 157 -9.15 9.59 -10.11
C ARG A 157 -8.38 9.51 -8.77
N MET A 158 -7.12 9.92 -8.81
CA MET A 158 -6.19 10.06 -7.69
C MET A 158 -6.60 11.19 -6.76
N GLY A 159 -7.04 12.33 -7.30
CA GLY A 159 -7.22 13.55 -6.56
C GLY A 159 -8.36 14.43 -7.07
N LEU A 160 -8.29 15.70 -6.73
CA LEU A 160 -9.14 16.73 -7.34
C LEU A 160 -8.54 17.27 -8.63
N TYR A 161 -7.27 16.99 -8.88
CA TYR A 161 -6.44 17.61 -9.91
C TYR A 161 -6.43 16.85 -11.25
N ASP A 162 -6.88 15.59 -11.26
CA ASP A 162 -6.70 14.68 -12.40
C ASP A 162 -7.99 14.23 -13.08
N ALA A 163 -9.17 14.54 -12.50
CA ALA A 163 -10.44 14.37 -13.20
C ALA A 163 -11.55 15.25 -12.61
N ILE A 164 -12.38 15.79 -13.50
CA ILE A 164 -13.61 16.48 -13.14
C ILE A 164 -14.68 15.43 -12.78
N LEU A 165 -15.25 15.55 -11.57
CA LEU A 165 -16.39 14.75 -11.15
C LEU A 165 -17.43 15.66 -10.52
N LEU A 166 -18.43 16.03 -11.31
CA LEU A 166 -19.57 16.78 -10.83
C LEU A 166 -20.39 15.91 -9.86
N LYS A 167 -20.92 16.56 -8.84
CA LYS A 167 -21.72 15.97 -7.76
C LYS A 167 -22.84 16.94 -7.47
N GLU A 168 -23.81 16.51 -6.68
CA GLU A 168 -24.98 17.31 -6.30
C GLU A 168 -24.60 18.73 -5.82
N ASN A 169 -23.61 18.87 -4.94
CA ASN A 169 -23.15 20.17 -4.45
C ASN A 169 -22.70 21.10 -5.60
N HIS A 170 -21.99 20.57 -6.59
CA HIS A 170 -21.54 21.36 -7.73
C HIS A 170 -22.72 21.79 -8.61
N VAL A 171 -23.70 20.91 -8.80
CA VAL A 171 -24.91 21.17 -9.58
C VAL A 171 -25.78 22.24 -8.91
N GLN A 172 -25.98 22.13 -7.59
CA GLN A 172 -26.72 23.12 -6.80
C GLN A 172 -26.07 24.51 -6.90
N ILE A 173 -24.75 24.59 -6.75
CA ILE A 173 -24.01 25.86 -6.87
C ILE A 173 -24.00 26.40 -8.31
N ALA A 174 -23.99 25.52 -9.31
CA ALA A 174 -24.04 25.92 -10.73
C ALA A 174 -25.45 26.31 -11.19
N GLY A 175 -26.49 25.97 -10.43
CA GLY A 175 -27.90 26.24 -10.73
C GLY A 175 -28.58 25.17 -11.61
N SER A 176 -27.82 24.36 -12.35
CA SER A 176 -28.34 23.19 -13.08
C SER A 176 -27.20 22.27 -13.53
N ILE A 177 -27.55 21.04 -13.93
CA ILE A 177 -26.59 20.07 -14.50
C ILE A 177 -25.98 20.64 -15.79
N GLY A 178 -26.80 21.25 -16.67
CA GLY A 178 -26.34 21.85 -17.92
C GLY A 178 -25.33 22.98 -17.67
N ALA A 179 -25.61 23.88 -16.72
CA ALA A 179 -24.68 24.95 -16.37
C ALA A 179 -23.36 24.41 -15.79
N ALA A 180 -23.41 23.36 -14.97
CA ALA A 180 -22.22 22.71 -14.42
C ALA A 180 -21.36 22.07 -15.53
N LEU A 181 -22.00 21.38 -16.49
CA LEU A 181 -21.32 20.76 -17.63
C LEU A 181 -20.66 21.80 -18.55
N THR A 182 -21.37 22.87 -18.91
CA THR A 182 -20.79 23.95 -19.73
C THR A 182 -19.55 24.56 -19.07
N ARG A 183 -19.60 24.78 -17.75
CA ARG A 183 -18.44 25.29 -16.99
C ARG A 183 -17.29 24.30 -16.97
N ALA A 184 -17.58 23.01 -16.79
CA ALA A 184 -16.58 21.93 -16.80
C ALA A 184 -15.88 21.85 -18.16
N ASN A 185 -16.63 21.83 -19.28
CA ASN A 185 -16.07 21.71 -20.62
C ASN A 185 -15.14 22.87 -21.00
N ARG A 186 -15.29 24.05 -20.38
CA ARG A 186 -14.40 25.20 -20.64
C ARG A 186 -13.01 25.05 -20.02
N ILE A 187 -12.89 24.27 -18.95
CA ILE A 187 -11.65 24.10 -18.18
C ILE A 187 -11.11 22.67 -18.23
N ALA A 188 -11.90 21.74 -18.77
CA ALA A 188 -11.47 20.38 -18.99
C ALA A 188 -10.23 20.41 -19.90
N PRO A 189 -9.12 19.75 -19.53
CA PRO A 189 -8.03 19.52 -20.44
C PRO A 189 -8.53 18.78 -21.68
N ASP A 190 -7.90 18.99 -22.83
CA ASP A 190 -8.20 18.22 -24.04
C ASP A 190 -7.91 16.73 -23.79
N GLY A 191 -8.94 15.88 -23.89
CA GLY A 191 -8.89 14.43 -23.63
C GLY A 191 -10.21 13.87 -23.14
#